data_AF-A0A6H0WMK9-F1
#
_entry.id   AF-A0A6H0WMK9-F1
#
_cell.length_a   1.000
_cell.length_b   1.000
_cell.length_c   1.000
_cell.angle_alpha   90.00
_cell.angle_beta   90.00
_cell.angle_gamma   90.00
#
_symmetry.space_group_name_H-M   'P 1'
#
loop_
_entity.id
_entity.type
_entity.pdbx_description
1 polymer ?
#
loop_
_entity_poly.entity_id
_entity_poly.type
_entity_poly.pdbx_seq_one_letter_code
_entity_poly.pdbx_strand_id
1 'polypeptide(L)'
;MLIGYIFLTIAICSESIGAAMLKVSDGFKKWKPSALVVIGYSLAFYMLSLTLNHIPLSLAYATWSGAGTVLTAVIGVKWFKEELNVKGLFGILLLLSGVVLLNWQ
;
A
#
# COMPACT_ATOMS: atom_id res chain seq x y z
N MET A 1 18.99 -6.98 -4.96
CA MET A 1 18.04 -7.27 -3.86
C MET A 1 17.68 -6.02 -3.06
N LEU A 2 18.63 -5.36 -2.37
CA LEU A 2 18.33 -4.17 -1.54
C LEU A 2 17.62 -3.04 -2.30
N ILE A 3 18.08 -2.71 -3.51
CA ILE A 3 17.46 -1.68 -4.37
C ILE A 3 15.97 -1.97 -4.65
N GLY A 4 15.60 -3.24 -4.85
CA GLY A 4 14.21 -3.63 -5.13
C GLY A 4 13.29 -3.35 -3.93
N TYR A 5 13.75 -3.68 -2.71
CA TYR A 5 12.97 -3.42 -1.49
C TYR A 5 12.86 -1.91 -1.18
N ILE A 6 13.84 -1.10 -1.57
CA ILE A 6 13.77 0.36 -1.45
C ILE A 6 12.66 0.90 -2.37
N PHE A 7 12.65 0.52 -3.64
CA PHE A 7 11.58 0.91 -4.57
C PHE A 7 10.21 0.43 -4.11
N LEU A 8 10.13 -0.79 -3.60
CA LEU A 8 8.90 -1.35 -3.05
C LEU A 8 8.38 -0.53 -1.87
N THR A 9 9.27 -0.14 -0.94
CA THR A 9 8.89 0.68 0.22
C THR A 9 8.38 2.05 -0.22
N ILE A 10 9.03 2.68 -1.20
CA ILE A 10 8.58 3.96 -1.76
C ILE A 10 7.23 3.78 -2.46
N ALA A 11 7.03 2.69 -3.21
CA ALA A 11 5.77 2.38 -3.87
C ALA A 11 4.63 2.28 -2.87
N ILE A 12 4.82 1.49 -1.80
CA ILE A 12 3.83 1.29 -0.74
C ILE A 12 3.49 2.61 -0.04
N CYS A 13 4.50 3.42 0.32
CA CYS A 13 4.28 4.71 0.95
C CYS A 13 3.50 5.66 0.03
N SER A 14 3.88 5.73 -1.24
CA SER A 14 3.22 6.59 -2.24
C SER A 14 1.76 6.18 -2.45
N GLU A 15 1.50 4.89 -2.56
CA GLU A 15 0.14 4.35 -2.68
C GLU A 15 -0.68 4.64 -1.42
N SER A 16 -0.13 4.41 -0.24
CA SER A 16 -0.83 4.62 1.04
C SER A 16 -1.24 6.09 1.21
N ILE A 17 -0.37 7.02 0.80
CA ILE A 17 -0.69 8.45 0.75
C ILE A 17 -1.77 8.72 -0.30
N GLY A 18 -1.66 8.14 -1.49
CA GLY A 18 -2.68 8.23 -2.54
C GLY A 18 -4.06 7.76 -2.08
N ALA A 19 -4.12 6.61 -1.40
CA ALA A 19 -5.34 6.04 -0.82
C ALA A 19 -5.94 6.95 0.26
N ALA A 20 -5.11 7.52 1.14
CA ALA A 20 -5.57 8.49 2.12
C ALA A 20 -6.16 9.74 1.45
N MET A 21 -5.47 10.28 0.45
CA MET A 21 -5.95 11.45 -0.29
C MET A 21 -7.21 11.15 -1.10
N LEU A 22 -7.41 9.90 -1.54
CA LEU A 22 -8.61 9.48 -2.26
C LEU A 22 -9.85 9.66 -1.37
N LYS A 23 -9.77 9.24 -0.10
CA LYS A 23 -10.83 9.47 0.88
C LYS A 23 -11.09 10.97 1.11
N VAL A 24 -10.05 11.79 1.13
CA VAL A 24 -10.16 13.26 1.30
C VAL A 24 -10.71 13.98 0.05
N SER A 25 -10.54 13.37 -1.13
CA SER A 25 -10.92 13.97 -2.41
C SER A 25 -12.43 14.17 -2.60
N ASP A 26 -13.26 13.52 -1.77
CA ASP A 26 -14.72 13.54 -1.86
C ASP A 26 -15.21 13.12 -3.26
N GLY A 27 -14.75 11.96 -3.74
CA GLY A 27 -15.05 11.48 -5.09
C GLY A 27 -14.50 12.40 -6.17
N PHE A 28 -13.26 12.86 -6.01
CA PHE A 28 -12.54 13.76 -6.91
C PHE A 28 -13.06 15.21 -7.02
N LYS A 29 -14.04 15.62 -6.19
CA LYS A 29 -14.56 17.00 -6.19
C LYS A 29 -13.51 18.03 -5.80
N LYS A 30 -12.55 17.68 -4.95
CA LYS A 30 -11.49 18.59 -4.50
C LYS A 30 -10.23 18.44 -5.35
N TRP A 31 -9.90 19.46 -6.14
CA TRP A 31 -8.83 19.39 -7.14
C TRP A 31 -7.43 19.08 -6.56
N LYS A 32 -7.08 19.65 -5.40
CA LYS A 32 -5.78 19.42 -4.74
C LYS A 32 -5.56 17.95 -4.32
N PRO A 33 -6.43 17.32 -3.51
CA PRO A 33 -6.28 15.92 -3.16
C PRO A 33 -6.44 15.00 -4.38
N SER A 34 -7.30 15.34 -5.36
CA SER A 34 -7.40 14.59 -6.62
C SER A 34 -6.08 14.52 -7.38
N ALA A 35 -5.33 15.63 -7.46
CA ALA A 35 -4.02 15.63 -8.07
C ALA A 35 -3.03 14.74 -7.31
N LEU A 36 -3.04 14.80 -5.97
CA LEU A 36 -2.19 13.93 -5.14
C LEU A 36 -2.52 12.46 -5.29
N VAL A 37 -3.81 12.09 -5.45
CA VAL A 37 -4.22 10.71 -5.74
C VAL A 37 -3.56 10.23 -7.02
N VAL A 38 -3.72 10.97 -8.11
CA VAL A 38 -3.18 10.59 -9.42
C VAL A 38 -1.66 10.46 -9.37
N ILE A 39 -0.98 11.44 -8.77
CA ILE A 39 0.49 11.44 -8.64
C ILE A 39 0.94 10.28 -7.75
N GLY A 40 0.29 10.08 -6.60
CA GLY A 40 0.63 9.05 -5.63
C GLY A 40 0.51 7.64 -6.20
N TYR A 41 -0.61 7.34 -6.86
CA TYR A 41 -0.80 6.05 -7.53
C TYR A 41 0.13 5.88 -8.74
N SER A 42 0.33 6.92 -9.56
CA SER A 42 1.24 6.82 -10.73
C SER A 42 2.67 6.54 -10.29
N LEU A 43 3.15 7.23 -9.25
CA LEU A 43 4.47 7.00 -8.68
C LEU A 43 4.58 5.61 -8.04
N ALA A 44 3.54 5.15 -7.36
CA ALA A 44 3.50 3.81 -6.78
C ALA A 44 3.63 2.72 -7.85
N PHE A 45 2.85 2.78 -8.92
CA PHE A 45 2.93 1.83 -10.02
C PHE A 45 4.27 1.89 -10.75
N TYR A 46 4.84 3.07 -10.94
CA TYR A 46 6.15 3.22 -11.55
C TYR A 46 7.27 2.58 -10.70
N MET A 47 7.27 2.84 -9.40
CA MET A 47 8.22 2.24 -8.44
C MET A 47 8.02 0.72 -8.33
N LEU A 48 6.77 0.24 -8.36
CA LEU A 48 6.48 -1.19 -8.40
C LEU A 48 7.05 -1.83 -9.66
N SER A 49 6.86 -1.21 -10.83
CA SER A 49 7.46 -1.68 -12.09
C SER A 49 8.99 -1.82 -11.99
N LEU A 50 9.68 -0.84 -11.39
CA LEU A 50 11.12 -0.93 -11.14
C LEU A 50 11.48 -2.06 -10.16
N THR A 51 10.65 -2.28 -9.14
CA THR A 51 10.83 -3.39 -8.18
C THR A 51 10.79 -4.75 -8.88
N LEU A 52 9.89 -4.92 -9.86
CA LEU A 52 9.71 -6.17 -10.61
C LEU A 52 10.93 -6.55 -11.45
N ASN A 53 11.83 -5.62 -11.77
CA ASN A 53 13.10 -5.93 -12.43
C ASN A 53 14.12 -6.60 -11.49
N HIS A 54 13.88 -6.58 -10.18
CA HIS A 54 14.80 -7.09 -9.16
C HIS A 54 14.22 -8.19 -8.28
N ILE A 55 12.89 -8.25 -8.14
CA ILE A 55 12.18 -9.17 -7.24
C ILE A 55 11.14 -9.93 -8.08
N PRO A 56 10.98 -11.25 -7.89
CA PRO A 56 9.94 -12.01 -8.57
C PRO A 56 8.56 -11.44 -8.31
N LEU A 57 7.71 -11.47 -9.34
CA LEU A 57 6.37 -10.89 -9.36
C LEU A 57 5.53 -11.31 -8.15
N SER A 58 5.50 -12.60 -7.83
CA SER A 58 4.72 -13.16 -6.72
C SER A 58 5.11 -12.52 -5.38
N LEU A 59 6.41 -12.41 -5.10
CA LEU A 59 6.92 -11.84 -3.86
C LEU A 59 6.67 -10.33 -3.78
N ALA A 60 6.89 -9.63 -4.89
CA ALA A 60 6.67 -8.19 -4.96
C ALA A 60 5.20 -7.85 -4.71
N TYR A 61 4.25 -8.52 -5.37
CA TYR A 61 2.81 -8.29 -5.18
C TYR A 61 2.32 -8.73 -3.81
N ALA A 62 2.80 -9.86 -3.27
CA ALA A 62 2.46 -10.29 -1.93
C ALA A 62 2.86 -9.23 -0.88
N THR A 63 4.10 -8.79 -0.95
CA THR A 63 4.64 -7.78 -0.02
C THR A 63 3.96 -6.43 -0.21
N TRP A 64 3.76 -6.00 -1.46
CA TRP A 64 3.06 -4.75 -1.80
C TRP A 64 1.64 -4.72 -1.22
N SER A 65 0.85 -5.76 -1.50
CA SER A 65 -0.53 -5.87 -1.02
C SER A 65 -0.61 -5.97 0.51
N GLY A 66 0.22 -6.80 1.14
CA GLY A 66 0.22 -6.95 2.59
C GLY A 66 0.65 -5.67 3.32
N ALA A 67 1.82 -5.14 3.00
CA ALA A 67 2.34 -3.94 3.64
C ALA A 67 1.48 -2.71 3.34
N GLY A 68 1.00 -2.55 2.11
CA GLY A 68 0.08 -1.47 1.72
C GLY A 68 -1.24 -1.52 2.48
N THR A 69 -1.81 -2.71 2.68
CA THR A 69 -3.03 -2.87 3.47
C THR A 69 -2.80 -2.49 4.93
N VAL A 70 -1.69 -2.93 5.54
CA VAL A 70 -1.36 -2.58 6.93
C VAL A 70 -1.17 -1.08 7.09
N LEU A 71 -0.39 -0.44 6.20
CA LEU A 71 -0.17 1.01 6.23
C LEU A 71 -1.47 1.79 6.03
N THR A 72 -2.29 1.39 5.07
CA THR A 72 -3.59 2.03 4.80
C THR A 72 -4.53 1.88 5.99
N ALA A 73 -4.56 0.72 6.66
CA ALA A 73 -5.34 0.50 7.87
C ALA A 73 -4.86 1.41 9.03
N VAL A 74 -3.55 1.52 9.23
CA VAL A 74 -2.96 2.42 10.25
C VAL A 74 -3.31 3.88 9.96
N ILE A 75 -3.27 4.29 8.69
CA ILE A 75 -3.69 5.62 8.25
C ILE A 75 -5.20 5.82 8.50
N GLY A 76 -6.03 4.83 8.18
CA GLY A 76 -7.47 4.80 8.46
C GLY A 76 -7.79 5.09 9.93
N VAL A 77 -7.15 4.37 10.85
CA VAL A 77 -7.35 4.58 12.28
C VAL A 77 -6.81 5.93 12.75
N LYS A 78 -5.59 6.30 12.35
CA LYS A 78 -4.91 7.47 12.91
C LYS A 78 -5.45 8.79 12.36
N TRP A 79 -5.72 8.86 11.06
CA TRP A 79 -6.17 10.09 10.40
C TRP A 79 -7.69 10.17 10.24
N PHE A 80 -8.35 9.04 9.96
CA PHE A 80 -9.80 9.02 9.71
C PHE A 80 -10.61 8.52 10.90
N LYS A 81 -9.94 8.16 12.01
CA LYS A 81 -10.58 7.62 13.23
C LYS A 81 -11.49 6.44 12.94
N GLU A 82 -11.13 5.62 11.94
CA GLU A 82 -11.84 4.39 11.66
C GLU A 82 -11.69 3.39 12.81
N GLU A 83 -12.78 2.74 13.18
CA GLU A 83 -12.75 1.70 14.21
C GLU A 83 -12.21 0.41 13.60
N LEU A 84 -10.94 0.08 13.89
CA LEU A 84 -10.40 -1.24 13.63
C LEU A 84 -10.98 -2.23 14.63
N ASN A 85 -12.04 -2.93 14.22
CA ASN A 85 -12.64 -4.00 15.01
C ASN A 85 -11.70 -5.23 15.07
N VAL A 86 -11.88 -6.09 16.08
CA VAL A 86 -11.09 -7.31 16.30
C VAL A 86 -11.03 -8.19 15.04
N LYS A 87 -12.12 -8.26 14.27
CA LYS A 87 -12.18 -8.96 12.99
C LYS A 87 -11.22 -8.38 11.93
N GLY A 88 -11.09 -7.06 11.87
CA GLY A 88 -10.17 -6.37 10.97
C GLY A 88 -8.71 -6.65 11.32
N LEU A 89 -8.38 -6.66 12.61
CA LEU A 89 -7.06 -7.05 13.10
C LEU A 89 -6.72 -8.50 12.76
N PHE A 90 -7.70 -9.41 12.92
CA PHE A 90 -7.54 -10.82 12.56
C PHE A 90 -7.33 -11.00 11.05
N GLY A 91 -8.05 -10.21 10.22
CA GLY A 91 -7.85 -10.19 8.78
C GLY A 91 -6.44 -9.74 8.38
N ILE A 92 -5.92 -8.68 9.02
CA ILE A 92 -4.54 -8.20 8.78
C ILE A 92 -3.52 -9.28 9.17
N LEU A 93 -3.70 -9.96 10.30
CA LEU A 93 -2.84 -11.07 10.73
C LEU A 93 -2.80 -12.22 9.72
N LEU A 94 -3.97 -12.62 9.19
CA LEU A 94 -4.07 -13.62 8.13
C LEU A 94 -3.36 -13.17 6.86
N LEU A 95 -3.55 -11.91 6.46
CA LEU A 95 -2.87 -11.32 5.31
C LEU A 95 -1.36 -11.41 5.44
N LEU A 96 -0.81 -10.98 6.59
CA LEU A 96 0.62 -11.07 6.88
C LEU A 96 1.12 -12.50 6.84
N SER A 97 0.37 -13.47 7.39
CA SER A 97 0.74 -14.88 7.32
C SER A 97 0.82 -15.39 5.88
N GLY A 98 -0.11 -14.98 5.01
CA GLY A 98 -0.09 -15.31 3.58
C GLY A 98 1.13 -14.75 2.87
N VAL A 99 1.52 -13.51 3.18
CA VAL A 99 2.74 -12.90 2.60
C VAL A 99 4.00 -13.64 3.03
N VAL A 100 4.10 -14.03 4.31
CA VAL A 100 5.24 -14.80 4.83
C VAL A 100 5.35 -16.16 4.14
N LEU A 101 4.22 -16.84 3.94
CA LEU A 101 4.17 -18.12 3.22
C LEU A 101 4.63 -17.98 1.77
N LEU A 102 4.16 -16.94 1.08
CA LEU A 102 4.57 -16.65 -0.31
C LEU A 102 6.05 -16.26 -0.42
N ASN A 103 6.63 -15.63 0.61
CA ASN A 103 8.05 -15.33 0.67
C ASN A 103 8.93 -16.57 0.91
N TRP A 104 8.35 -17.69 1.35
CA TRP A 104 9.08 -18.95 1.54
C TRP A 104 9.25 -19.77 0.25
N GLN A 105 8.74 -19.26 -0.88
CA GLN A 105 8.78 -19.88 -2.20
C GLN A 105 9.81 -19.19 -3.11
#